data_AF-A0A940MU77-F1
#
_entry.id   AF-A0A940MU77-F1
#
_cell.length_a   1.000
_cell.length_b   1.000
_cell.length_c   1.000
_cell.angle_alpha   90.00
_cell.angle_beta   90.00
_cell.angle_gamma   90.00
#
_symmetry.space_group_name_H-M   'P 1'
#
loop_
_entity.id
_entity.type
_entity.pdbx_description
1 polymer ?
#
loop_
_entity_poly.entity_id
_entity_poly.type
_entity_poly.pdbx_seq_one_letter_code
_entity_poly.pdbx_strand_id
1 'polypeptide(L)'
;MFDQPFGQAVTSEDGRFLQVNRALCELLWTDAPALLARSVRDITHPADWADNAALLHRLRDHGEPFTIVKRCFRADGTTIWVQAYVSILHDAAGRTTLNALIRPVLPEATLHHGAGRMAAQGMH
;
A
#
# COMPACT_ATOMS: atom_id res chain seq x y z
N MET A 1 1.76 -5.43 -23.16
CA MET A 1 2.11 -4.83 -21.85
C MET A 1 1.05 -5.32 -20.88
N PHE A 2 1.45 -6.00 -19.80
CA PHE A 2 0.54 -6.73 -18.91
C PHE A 2 -0.55 -5.80 -18.34
N ASP A 3 -1.81 -6.16 -18.56
CA ASP A 3 -2.92 -5.71 -17.72
C ASP A 3 -2.58 -6.12 -16.29
N GLN A 4 -2.14 -5.19 -15.45
CA GLN A 4 -1.90 -5.48 -14.05
C GLN A 4 -3.23 -5.30 -13.30
N PRO A 5 -3.85 -6.38 -12.79
CA PRO A 5 -5.14 -6.29 -12.08
C PRO A 5 -4.99 -5.71 -10.66
N PHE A 6 -3.81 -5.22 -10.30
CA PHE A 6 -3.47 -4.74 -8.96
C PHE A 6 -3.22 -3.23 -9.00
N GLY A 7 -3.79 -2.52 -8.04
CA GLY A 7 -3.40 -1.15 -7.78
C GLY A 7 -1.93 -1.09 -7.38
N GLN A 8 -1.19 -0.13 -7.91
CA GLN A 8 0.20 0.10 -7.53
C GLN A 8 0.39 1.56 -7.14
N ALA A 9 1.18 1.79 -6.10
CA ALA A 9 1.66 3.11 -5.72
C ALA A 9 3.15 3.09 -5.40
N VAL A 10 3.84 4.17 -5.75
CA VAL A 10 5.14 4.53 -5.17
C VAL A 10 4.91 5.73 -4.26
N THR A 11 5.43 5.67 -3.04
CA THR A 11 5.32 6.76 -2.08
C THR A 11 6.68 7.21 -1.60
N SER A 12 6.76 8.44 -1.10
CA SER A 12 7.88 8.87 -0.27
C SER A 12 7.92 8.02 1.01
N GLU A 13 9.02 8.10 1.75
CA GLU A 13 9.11 7.46 3.06
C GLU A 13 7.95 7.91 3.96
N ASP A 14 7.64 9.22 3.99
CA ASP A 14 6.52 9.80 4.74
C ASP A 14 5.12 9.42 4.23
N GLY A 15 5.04 8.61 3.17
CA GLY A 15 3.79 8.09 2.64
C GLY A 15 3.04 9.05 1.72
N ARG A 16 3.68 10.10 1.18
CA ARG A 16 3.09 10.91 0.09
C ARG A 16 3.12 10.13 -1.21
N PHE A 17 2.05 10.15 -1.98
CA PHE A 17 2.03 9.49 -3.28
C PHE A 17 2.95 10.20 -4.27
N LEU A 18 3.86 9.46 -4.91
CA LEU A 18 4.76 9.94 -5.96
C LEU A 18 4.35 9.42 -7.33
N GLN A 19 3.83 8.19 -7.38
CA GLN A 19 3.30 7.58 -8.57
C GLN A 19 2.14 6.65 -8.20
N VAL A 20 1.12 6.59 -9.04
CA VAL A 20 -0.01 5.66 -8.92
C VAL A 20 -0.37 5.11 -10.30
N ASN A 21 -0.84 3.87 -10.37
CA ASN A 21 -1.36 3.31 -11.62
C ASN A 21 -2.89 3.51 -11.74
N ARG A 22 -3.39 3.28 -12.96
CA ARG A 22 -4.83 3.39 -13.28
C ARG A 22 -5.71 2.49 -12.43
N ALA A 23 -5.27 1.25 -12.15
CA ALA A 23 -6.04 0.31 -11.35
C ALA A 23 -6.27 0.80 -9.91
N LEU A 24 -5.30 1.49 -9.30
CA LEU A 24 -5.49 2.07 -7.96
C LEU A 24 -6.48 3.23 -7.98
N CYS A 25 -6.41 4.09 -9.01
CA CYS A 25 -7.36 5.17 -9.23
C CYS A 25 -8.80 4.63 -9.35
N GLU A 26 -8.98 3.59 -10.17
CA GLU A 26 -10.26 2.90 -10.34
C GLU A 26 -10.74 2.21 -9.05
N LEU A 27 -9.84 1.63 -8.25
CA LEU A 27 -10.19 1.01 -6.97
C LEU A 27 -10.74 2.01 -5.94
N LEU A 28 -10.17 3.21 -5.92
CA LEU A 28 -10.50 4.29 -4.98
C LEU A 28 -11.50 5.32 -5.53
N TRP A 29 -11.99 5.11 -6.76
CA TRP A 29 -12.91 6.00 -7.48
C TRP A 29 -12.42 7.45 -7.57
N THR A 30 -11.13 7.62 -7.87
CA THR A 30 -10.45 8.91 -7.95
C THR A 30 -9.53 8.94 -9.17
N ASP A 31 -8.93 10.08 -9.46
CA ASP A 31 -7.87 10.20 -10.46
C ASP A 31 -6.46 10.27 -9.85
N ALA A 32 -5.45 10.18 -10.71
CA ALA A 32 -4.06 10.23 -10.30
C ALA A 32 -3.67 11.58 -9.68
N PRO A 33 -4.00 12.76 -10.27
CA PRO A 33 -3.71 14.05 -9.65
C PRO A 33 -4.26 14.19 -8.22
N ALA A 34 -5.50 13.74 -7.97
CA ALA A 34 -6.10 13.79 -6.65
C ALA A 34 -5.40 12.88 -5.64
N LEU A 35 -4.88 11.71 -6.06
CA LEU A 35 -4.07 10.85 -5.20
C LEU A 35 -2.67 11.43 -4.96
N LEU A 36 -2.02 11.98 -5.98
CA LEU A 36 -0.68 12.60 -5.88
C LEU A 36 -0.67 13.82 -4.94
N ALA A 37 -1.82 14.46 -4.74
CA ALA A 37 -1.99 15.54 -3.76
C ALA A 37 -2.18 15.04 -2.31
N ARG A 38 -2.22 13.72 -2.08
CA ARG A 38 -2.53 13.09 -0.78
C ARG A 38 -1.40 12.19 -0.29
N SER A 39 -1.57 11.69 0.93
CA SER A 39 -0.76 10.65 1.53
C SER A 39 -1.55 9.36 1.74
N VAL A 40 -0.84 8.25 1.98
CA VAL A 40 -1.44 6.97 2.37
C VAL A 40 -2.31 7.10 3.61
N ARG A 41 -1.94 7.99 4.55
CA ARG A 41 -2.72 8.23 5.77
C ARG A 41 -4.08 8.85 5.46
N ASP A 42 -4.15 9.78 4.51
CA ASP A 42 -5.38 10.50 4.16
C ASP A 42 -6.46 9.57 3.56
N ILE A 43 -6.03 8.48 2.93
CA ILE A 43 -6.95 7.48 2.37
C ILE A 43 -7.16 6.29 3.30
N THR A 44 -6.38 6.13 4.37
CA THR A 44 -6.51 5.00 5.30
C THR A 44 -7.50 5.35 6.41
N HIS A 45 -8.37 4.40 6.79
CA HIS A 45 -9.31 4.60 7.89
C HIS A 45 -8.56 4.84 9.22
N PRO A 46 -9.00 5.78 10.09
CA PRO A 46 -8.26 6.16 11.29
C PRO A 46 -7.95 5.02 12.27
N ALA A 47 -8.87 4.05 12.36
CA ALA A 47 -8.68 2.87 13.21
C ALA A 47 -7.53 1.96 12.76
N ASP A 48 -7.05 2.07 11.51
CA ASP A 48 -5.95 1.26 10.98
C ASP A 48 -4.62 2.04 10.93
N TRP A 49 -4.59 3.31 11.37
CA TRP A 49 -3.39 4.15 11.32
C TRP A 49 -2.25 3.64 12.20
N ALA A 50 -2.55 3.19 13.41
CA ALA A 50 -1.55 2.73 14.37
C ALA A 50 -0.82 1.48 13.85
N ASP A 51 -1.58 0.48 13.39
CA ASP A 51 -1.03 -0.78 12.86
C ASP A 51 -0.20 -0.53 11.60
N ASN A 52 -0.70 0.31 10.68
CA ASN A 52 0.05 0.67 9.48
C ASN A 52 1.35 1.43 9.83
N ALA A 53 1.33 2.33 10.81
CA ALA A 53 2.52 3.07 11.24
C ALA A 53 3.57 2.15 11.89
N ALA A 54 3.15 1.18 12.71
CA ALA A 54 4.06 0.23 13.33
C ALA A 54 4.77 -0.66 12.30
N LEU A 55 4.06 -1.13 11.27
CA LEU A 55 4.66 -1.90 10.18
C LEU A 55 5.60 -1.05 9.31
N LEU A 56 5.23 0.20 9.02
CA LEU A 56 6.12 1.13 8.31
C LEU A 56 7.41 1.40 9.10
N HIS A 57 7.33 1.52 10.42
CA HIS A 57 8.52 1.69 11.25
C HIS A 57 9.45 0.48 11.16
N ARG A 58 8.92 -0.76 11.26
CA ARG A 58 9.71 -1.98 11.08
C ARG A 58 10.34 -2.07 9.68
N LEU A 59 9.61 -1.69 8.64
CA LEU A 59 10.13 -1.65 7.28
C LEU A 59 11.32 -0.69 7.17
N ARG A 60 11.23 0.50 7.77
CA ARG A 60 12.30 1.51 7.72
C ARG A 60 13.53 1.09 8.54
N ASP A 61 13.31 0.54 9.73
CA ASP A 61 14.38 0.23 10.68
C ASP A 61 15.11 -1.09 10.34
N HIS A 62 14.39 -2.04 9.75
CA HIS A 62 14.89 -3.40 9.52
C HIS A 62 14.86 -3.83 8.05
N GLY A 63 14.29 -3.02 7.15
CA GLY A 63 14.14 -3.38 5.74
C GLY A 63 13.12 -4.49 5.49
N GLU A 64 12.30 -4.84 6.47
CA GLU A 64 11.37 -5.98 6.40
C GLU A 64 10.08 -5.61 5.63
N PRO A 65 9.86 -6.13 4.40
CA PRO A 65 8.61 -5.92 3.69
C PRO A 65 7.44 -6.56 4.45
N PHE A 66 6.25 -5.99 4.30
CA PHE A 66 5.07 -6.46 5.03
C PHE A 66 3.81 -6.47 4.16
N THR A 67 2.85 -7.27 4.60
CA THR A 67 1.48 -7.28 4.06
C THR A 67 0.53 -6.83 5.16
N ILE A 68 -0.38 -5.92 4.83
CA ILE A 68 -1.44 -5.46 5.74
C ILE A 68 -2.79 -5.52 5.05
N VAL A 69 -3.82 -5.96 5.77
CA VAL A 69 -5.23 -5.77 5.38
C VAL A 69 -5.75 -4.55 6.15
N LYS A 70 -6.28 -3.56 5.43
CA LYS A 70 -6.77 -2.32 6.03
C LYS A 70 -7.95 -1.75 5.27
N ARG A 71 -8.66 -0.83 5.93
CA ARG A 71 -9.73 -0.05 5.31
C ARG A 71 -9.16 1.21 4.68
N CYS A 72 -9.60 1.48 3.45
CA CYS A 72 -9.34 2.73 2.76
C CYS A 72 -10.66 3.44 2.42
N PHE A 73 -10.63 4.76 2.32
CA PHE A 73 -11.73 5.56 1.80
C PHE A 73 -11.67 5.66 0.28
N ARG A 74 -12.83 5.49 -0.36
CA ARG A 74 -13.06 5.92 -1.74
C ARG A 74 -13.37 7.42 -1.78
N ALA A 75 -13.38 8.01 -2.98
CA ALA A 75 -13.65 9.43 -3.16
C ALA A 75 -15.04 9.88 -2.65
N ASP A 76 -16.02 8.98 -2.62
CA ASP A 76 -17.37 9.24 -2.09
C ASP A 76 -17.47 9.09 -0.56
N GLY A 77 -16.37 8.76 0.11
CA GLY A 77 -16.32 8.52 1.55
C GLY A 77 -16.67 7.10 1.98
N THR A 78 -17.08 6.23 1.06
CA THR A 78 -17.31 4.80 1.39
C THR A 78 -16.00 4.10 1.71
N THR A 79 -16.08 3.06 2.54
CA THR A 79 -14.92 2.26 2.92
C THR A 79 -14.79 1.03 2.02
N ILE A 80 -13.56 0.73 1.61
CA ILE A 80 -13.16 -0.50 0.93
C ILE A 80 -12.06 -1.20 1.73
N TRP A 81 -12.11 -2.52 1.81
CA TRP A 81 -11.02 -3.32 2.36
C TRP A 81 -9.99 -3.64 1.28
N VAL A 82 -8.73 -3.41 1.59
CA VAL A 82 -7.62 -3.71 0.70
C VAL A 82 -6.54 -4.49 1.43
N GLN A 83 -5.87 -5.38 0.70
CA GLN A 83 -4.58 -5.92 1.11
C GLN A 83 -3.49 -5.15 0.37
N ALA A 84 -2.52 -4.63 1.13
CA ALA A 84 -1.35 -3.93 0.60
C ALA A 84 -0.08 -4.70 0.99
N TYR A 85 0.71 -5.10 -0.01
CA TYR A 85 2.09 -5.53 0.19
C TYR A 85 3.01 -4.32 -0.02
N VAL A 86 3.88 -4.03 0.94
CA VAL A 86 4.74 -2.84 0.95
C VAL A 86 6.20 -3.24 1.07
N SER A 87 7.05 -2.70 0.20
CA SER A 87 8.50 -2.92 0.20
C SER A 87 9.26 -1.61 -0.06
N ILE A 88 10.53 -1.55 0.36
CA ILE A 88 11.43 -0.45 0.00
C ILE A 88 11.86 -0.58 -1.47
N LEU A 89 11.97 0.57 -2.13
CA LEU A 89 12.58 0.73 -3.44
C LEU A 89 13.60 1.89 -3.34
N HIS A 90 14.84 1.63 -3.75
CA HIS A 90 15.85 2.68 -3.89
C HIS A 90 15.82 3.21 -5.32
N ASP A 91 15.65 4.52 -5.49
CA ASP A 91 15.78 5.14 -6.81
C ASP A 91 17.26 5.25 -7.24
N ALA A 92 17.50 5.57 -8.51
CA ALA A 92 18.85 5.70 -9.05
C ALA A 92 19.70 6.82 -8.39
N ALA A 93 19.05 7.72 -7.65
CA ALA A 93 19.71 8.78 -6.88
C ALA A 93 19.95 8.38 -5.42
N GLY A 94 19.66 7.13 -5.04
CA GLY A 94 19.82 6.62 -3.69
C GLY A 94 18.73 7.06 -2.71
N ARG A 95 17.63 7.66 -3.18
CA ARG A 95 16.51 8.00 -2.32
C ARG A 95 15.65 6.77 -2.07
N THR A 96 15.31 6.57 -0.81
CA THR A 96 14.37 5.52 -0.42
C THR A 96 12.94 5.96 -0.71
N THR A 97 12.23 5.11 -1.43
CA THR A 97 10.80 5.20 -1.69
C THR A 97 10.15 3.89 -1.26
N LEU A 98 8.83 3.88 -1.12
CA LEU A 98 8.09 2.66 -0.82
C LEU A 98 7.25 2.27 -2.03
N ASN A 99 7.28 1.01 -2.40
CA ASN A 99 6.40 0.42 -3.40
C ASN A 99 5.27 -0.34 -2.70
N ALA A 100 4.04 -0.11 -3.14
CA ALA A 100 2.85 -0.79 -2.63
C ALA A 100 2.09 -1.48 -3.76
N LEU A 101 1.81 -2.77 -3.60
CA LEU A 101 0.89 -3.55 -4.43
C LEU A 101 -0.41 -3.76 -3.66
N ILE A 102 -1.53 -3.36 -4.26
CA ILE A 102 -2.81 -3.18 -3.59
C ILE A 102 -3.89 -3.95 -4.33
N ARG A 103 -4.66 -4.76 -3.61
CA ARG A 103 -5.82 -5.47 -4.15
C ARG A 103 -7.03 -5.35 -3.22
N PRO A 104 -8.27 -5.33 -3.76
CA PRO A 104 -9.45 -5.45 -2.93
C PRO A 104 -9.50 -6.82 -2.23
N VAL A 105 -10.01 -6.84 -1.01
CA VAL A 105 -10.34 -8.07 -0.28
C VAL A 105 -11.72 -7.96 0.35
N LEU A 106 -12.36 -9.10 0.62
CA LEU A 106 -13.63 -9.11 1.36
C LEU A 106 -13.36 -8.94 2.87
N PRO A 107 -14.26 -8.28 3.62
CA PRO A 107 -14.11 -8.09 5.07
C PRO A 107 -13.89 -9.39 5.84
N GLU A 108 -14.52 -10.49 5.40
CA GLU A 108 -14.45 -11.82 6.03
C GLU A 108 -13.08 -12.50 5.88
N ALA A 109 -12.28 -12.13 4.87
CA ALA A 109 -10.91 -12.62 4.68
C ALA A 109 -9.92 -12.05 5.72
N THR A 110 -10.32 -11.04 6.49
CA THR A 110 -9.52 -10.42 7.56
C THR A 110 -9.27 -11.38 8.74
N LEU A 111 -10.10 -12.44 8.88
CA LEU A 111 -10.05 -13.37 10.02
C LEU A 111 -8.92 -14.43 9.93
N HIS A 112 -8.22 -14.56 8.80
CA HIS A 112 -7.32 -15.70 8.55
C HIS A 112 -5.82 -15.35 8.48
N HIS A 113 -5.39 -14.16 8.90
CA HIS A 113 -3.95 -13.78 8.89
C HIS A 113 -3.33 -13.68 10.29
N GLY A 114 -3.60 -14.68 11.12
CA GLY A 114 -2.61 -15.15 12.08
C GLY A 114 -1.77 -16.26 11.43
N ALA A 115 -0.45 -16.04 11.34
CA ALA A 115 0.59 -16.97 10.86
C ALA A 115 0.72 -17.22 9.35
N GLY A 116 1.84 -16.77 8.76
CA GLY A 116 2.24 -17.21 7.42
C GLY A 116 3.43 -16.45 6.84
N ARG A 117 4.64 -16.98 7.07
CA ARG A 117 5.89 -16.57 6.41
C ARG A 117 5.72 -16.44 4.90
N MET A 118 6.22 -15.36 4.29
CA MET A 118 6.69 -15.40 2.90
C MET A 118 8.19 -15.21 2.89
N ALA A 119 8.85 -16.33 2.63
CA ALA A 119 10.28 -16.44 2.41
C ALA A 119 10.69 -15.54 1.24
N ALA A 120 11.79 -14.81 1.46
CA ALA A 120 12.62 -14.32 0.38
C ALA A 120 13.01 -15.50 -0.51
N GLN A 121 12.56 -15.49 -1.77
CA GLN A 121 13.22 -16.23 -2.83
C GLN A 121 14.04 -15.24 -3.61
N GLY A 122 15.35 -15.40 -3.51
CA GLY A 122 16.33 -14.60 -4.20
C GLY A 122 16.26 -14.80 -5.72
N MET A 123 16.85 -13.85 -6.42
CA MET A 123 17.27 -14.07 -7.79
C MET A 123 18.68 -13.51 -7.91
N HIS A 124 19.62 -14.46 -7.95
CA HIS A 124 20.93 -14.32 -8.56
C HIS A 124 20.76 -14.58 -10.06
#